data_AF-A0A821PIL6-F1
#
_entry.id   AF-A0A821PIL6-F1
#
_cell.length_a   1.000
_cell.length_b   1.000
_cell.length_c   1.000
_cell.angle_alpha   90.00
_cell.angle_beta   90.00
_cell.angle_gamma   90.00
#
_symmetry.space_group_name_H-M   'P 1'
#
loop_
_entity.id
_entity.type
_entity.pdbx_description
1 polymer ?
#
loop_
_entity_poly.entity_id
_entity_poly.type
_entity_poly.pdbx_seq_one_letter_code
_entity_poly.pdbx_strand_id
1 'polypeptide(L)'
;MSELLLDMMNECDKDIGFMSDYDNPTRQYGCYFQQQFRHPMNKTDPNSPTIRESTWNAYLNGINRTNLQILDSVTVLKLLFDQTDPTKCIGVSYEYKGEMCTAIARKEVILSAGVFDTPKLLQLSGVGPEAWLEPFGIQVVANNAEVGRNFADQMAIYMAFETTEQVPALPWGADTCGWLLNSGLKPSNKNWTDVQIYCYSRFPALTLDFPIVGYDQILAYSQPPISFVTFLVFNTQPEAQGFVKIQSLSPYDRPRIDHGWHNLSKYDQNNLQYGVDFVRNMTRSTEWGKQYIKNEIFPGNRYSRSDDLHRRLNMCSTYHQVGTCALGKCTDNEARVTGIKNVRICDTSLFPTQLNINPTFTLYSVCEKSYKPVIELQTDDNLLWPFRSCNDAKPANRPNPLFVLILYCSHKIKRKLSIIPNLKAGIRSFAYCT
;
A
#
# COMPACT_ATOMS: atom_id res chain seq x y z
N MET A 1 1.64 21.56 13.85
CA MET A 1 1.23 22.30 12.65
C MET A 1 1.88 23.66 12.66
N SER A 2 2.69 23.99 11.66
CA SER A 2 3.19 25.35 11.45
C SER A 2 2.04 26.34 11.25
N GLU A 3 2.16 27.56 11.78
CA GLU A 3 1.19 28.66 11.60
C GLU A 3 0.84 28.86 10.11
N LEU A 4 1.85 28.81 9.24
CA LEU A 4 1.67 28.88 7.79
C LEU A 4 0.65 27.87 7.22
N LEU A 5 0.62 26.63 7.69
CA LEU A 5 -0.35 25.63 7.21
C LEU A 5 -1.71 25.80 7.87
N LEU A 6 -1.74 26.30 9.11
CA LEU A 6 -2.99 26.60 9.81
C LEU A 6 -3.73 27.76 9.14
N ASP A 7 -3.02 28.83 8.77
CA ASP A 7 -3.57 29.98 8.07
C ASP A 7 -4.13 29.59 6.70
N MET A 8 -3.38 28.76 5.96
CA MET A 8 -3.86 28.17 4.69
C MET A 8 -5.20 27.46 4.87
N MET A 9 -5.32 26.64 5.92
CA MET A 9 -6.52 25.85 6.19
C MET A 9 -7.68 26.69 6.69
N ASN A 10 -7.43 27.71 7.51
CA ASN A 10 -8.43 28.66 7.97
C ASN A 10 -9.01 29.51 6.83
N GLU A 11 -8.19 29.89 5.84
CA GLU A 11 -8.69 30.57 4.65
C GLU A 11 -9.50 29.62 3.77
N CYS A 12 -8.95 28.43 3.47
CA CYS A 12 -9.61 27.46 2.61
C CYS A 12 -10.93 26.92 3.19
N ASP A 13 -11.03 26.77 4.52
CA ASP A 13 -12.26 26.39 5.21
C ASP A 13 -13.42 27.35 4.88
N LYS A 14 -13.16 28.65 4.73
CA LYS A 14 -14.21 29.62 4.39
C LYS A 14 -14.80 29.37 3.00
N ASP A 15 -14.01 28.85 2.07
CA ASP A 15 -14.39 28.67 0.67
C ASP A 15 -14.96 27.28 0.41
N ILE A 16 -14.25 26.23 0.84
CA ILE A 16 -14.59 24.83 0.53
C ILE A 16 -15.11 24.05 1.72
N GLY A 17 -14.99 24.61 2.94
CA GLY A 17 -15.35 24.04 4.23
C GLY A 17 -14.46 22.88 4.70
N PHE A 18 -14.31 22.83 6.01
CA PHE A 18 -13.57 21.82 6.73
C PHE A 18 -14.41 20.58 6.94
N MET A 19 -13.82 19.43 6.62
CA MET A 19 -14.44 18.14 6.83
C MET A 19 -14.17 17.69 8.28
N SER A 20 -15.12 18.02 9.16
CA SER A 20 -15.10 17.61 10.56
C SER A 20 -15.56 16.16 10.78
N ASP A 21 -16.32 15.61 9.83
CA ASP A 21 -16.83 14.24 9.84
C ASP A 21 -16.54 13.57 8.49
N TYR A 22 -15.59 12.62 8.50
CA TYR A 22 -15.20 11.84 7.32
C TYR A 22 -16.29 10.84 6.88
N ASP A 23 -17.22 10.50 7.77
CA ASP A 23 -18.30 9.53 7.51
C ASP A 23 -19.59 10.21 7.01
N ASN A 24 -19.58 11.54 6.84
CA ASN A 24 -20.77 12.31 6.46
C ASN A 24 -21.28 11.90 5.06
N PRO A 25 -22.45 11.24 4.93
CA PRO A 25 -22.92 10.70 3.66
C PRO A 25 -23.37 11.78 2.66
N THR A 26 -23.51 13.04 3.10
CA THR A 26 -24.01 14.16 2.31
C THR A 26 -22.92 15.13 1.86
N ARG A 27 -21.75 15.10 2.51
CA ARG A 27 -20.60 15.94 2.17
C ARG A 27 -19.33 15.12 2.20
N GLN A 28 -18.82 14.82 1.01
CA GLN A 28 -17.65 13.97 0.81
C GLN A 28 -16.40 14.75 0.35
N TYR A 29 -16.49 16.08 0.27
CA TYR A 29 -15.43 16.98 -0.15
C TYR A 29 -15.26 18.15 0.82
N GLY A 30 -14.02 18.64 0.95
CA GLY A 30 -13.62 19.67 1.90
C GLY A 30 -12.13 19.64 2.19
N CYS A 31 -11.64 20.63 2.95
CA CYS A 31 -10.29 20.60 3.50
C CYS A 31 -10.23 19.76 4.78
N TYR A 32 -9.07 19.20 5.11
CA TYR A 32 -8.90 18.34 6.27
C TYR A 32 -7.48 18.33 6.82
N PHE A 33 -7.34 17.89 8.08
CA PHE A 33 -6.07 17.47 8.65
C PHE A 33 -5.94 15.95 8.56
N GLN A 34 -4.80 15.46 8.09
CA GLN A 34 -4.61 14.02 7.90
C GLN A 34 -4.50 13.33 9.26
N GLN A 35 -5.35 12.32 9.47
CA GLN A 35 -5.23 11.44 10.63
C GLN A 35 -3.97 10.57 10.51
N GLN A 36 -3.22 10.47 11.61
CA GLN A 36 -2.05 9.61 11.68
C GLN A 36 -2.36 8.33 12.46
N PHE A 37 -1.87 7.18 11.99
CA PHE A 37 -1.84 5.94 12.76
C PHE A 37 -0.72 5.99 13.81
N ARG A 38 -0.91 6.85 14.81
CA ARG A 38 0.00 6.98 15.94
C ARG A 38 -0.77 7.11 17.24
N HIS A 39 -0.18 6.61 18.32
CA HIS A 39 -0.67 6.81 19.67
C HIS A 39 0.41 7.49 20.52
N PRO A 40 0.02 8.29 21.53
CA PRO A 40 0.98 8.89 22.45
C PRO A 40 1.66 7.78 23.27
N MET A 41 2.98 7.90 23.47
CA MET A 41 3.73 6.99 24.33
C MET A 41 3.21 7.01 25.77
N ASN A 42 2.75 8.19 26.23
CA ASN A 42 2.05 8.38 27.48
C ASN A 42 0.66 8.98 27.21
N LYS A 43 -0.39 8.18 27.44
CA LYS A 43 -1.79 8.57 27.18
C LYS A 43 -2.30 9.71 28.06
N THR A 44 -1.64 10.03 29.18
CA THR A 44 -2.06 11.10 30.09
C THR A 44 -1.30 12.41 29.88
N ASP A 45 -0.25 12.41 29.05
CA ASP A 45 0.54 13.59 28.72
C ASP A 45 0.18 14.07 27.29
N PRO A 46 -0.50 15.22 27.13
CA PRO A 46 -0.87 15.75 25.82
C PRO A 46 0.34 16.12 24.95
N ASN A 47 1.53 16.28 25.53
CA ASN A 47 2.77 16.58 24.82
C ASN A 47 3.63 15.33 24.54
N SER A 48 3.10 14.13 24.86
CA SER A 48 3.87 12.91 24.71
C SER A 48 4.24 12.65 23.24
N PRO A 49 5.49 12.27 22.94
CA PRO A 49 5.86 11.83 21.61
C PRO A 49 4.95 10.70 21.14
N THR A 50 4.59 10.73 19.86
CA THR A 50 3.71 9.73 19.27
C THR A 50 4.51 8.68 18.51
N ILE A 51 4.11 7.41 18.65
CA ILE A 51 4.71 6.28 17.95
C ILE A 51 3.71 5.66 16.99
N ARG A 52 4.23 5.06 15.91
CA ARG A 52 3.43 4.36 14.90
C ARG A 52 2.64 3.21 15.52
N GLU A 53 1.36 3.15 15.18
CA GLU A 53 0.51 1.98 15.39
C GLU A 53 0.50 1.12 14.13
N SER A 54 1.28 0.04 14.14
CA SER A 54 1.29 -0.98 13.07
C SER A 54 0.41 -2.16 13.45
N THR A 55 0.04 -3.00 12.48
CA THR A 55 -0.62 -4.29 12.76
C THR A 55 0.22 -5.18 13.68
N TRP A 56 1.56 -5.14 13.56
CA TRP A 56 2.44 -5.82 14.50
C TRP A 56 2.22 -5.34 15.94
N ASN A 57 2.26 -4.03 16.18
CA ASN A 57 2.05 -3.46 17.51
C ASN A 57 0.66 -3.76 18.05
N ALA A 58 -0.37 -3.62 17.21
CA ALA A 58 -1.77 -3.79 17.61
C ALA A 58 -2.18 -5.25 17.87
N TYR A 59 -1.69 -6.20 17.06
CA TYR A 59 -2.19 -7.59 17.08
C TYR A 59 -1.18 -8.64 17.54
N LEU A 60 0.13 -8.41 17.39
CA LEU A 60 1.16 -9.45 17.55
C LEU A 60 2.19 -9.15 18.66
N ASN A 61 2.52 -7.88 18.89
CA ASN A 61 3.58 -7.52 19.82
C ASN A 61 3.22 -7.92 21.25
N GLY A 62 4.08 -8.71 21.88
CA GLY A 62 3.89 -9.20 23.25
C GLY A 62 2.80 -10.27 23.40
N ILE A 63 2.23 -10.79 22.30
CA ILE A 63 1.25 -11.86 22.37
C ILE A 63 1.92 -13.18 22.78
N ASN A 64 1.36 -13.86 23.78
CA ASN A 64 1.80 -15.20 24.18
C ASN A 64 0.61 -16.15 24.15
N ARG A 65 0.36 -16.72 22.97
CA ARG A 65 -0.74 -17.66 22.72
C ARG A 65 -0.17 -19.01 22.33
N THR A 66 -0.48 -20.05 23.10
CA THR A 66 0.02 -21.42 22.86
C THR A 66 -0.48 -22.04 21.55
N ASN A 67 -1.57 -21.51 20.99
CA ASN A 67 -2.17 -21.96 19.73
C ASN A 67 -1.75 -21.14 18.50
N LEU A 68 -0.83 -20.17 18.66
CA LEU A 68 -0.30 -19.33 17.58
C LEU A 68 1.22 -19.53 17.47
N GLN A 69 1.66 -19.96 16.30
CA GLN A 69 3.09 -19.99 15.96
C GLN A 69 3.40 -18.89 14.94
N ILE A 70 4.41 -18.08 15.23
CA ILE A 70 4.92 -17.05 14.33
C ILE A 70 6.29 -17.47 13.86
N LEU A 71 6.46 -17.55 12.54
CA LEU A 71 7.74 -17.78 11.88
C LEU A 71 8.12 -16.51 11.12
N ASP A 72 9.19 -15.84 11.54
CA ASP A 72 9.75 -14.70 10.84
C ASP A 72 10.91 -15.10 9.91
N SER A 73 11.30 -14.18 9.02
CA SER A 73 12.45 -14.35 8.13
C SER A 73 12.34 -15.60 7.24
N VAL A 74 11.11 -15.94 6.84
CA VAL A 74 10.76 -17.09 5.99
C VAL A 74 10.24 -16.59 4.64
N THR A 75 10.62 -17.26 3.55
CA THR A 75 10.02 -17.03 2.24
C THR A 75 9.15 -18.23 1.87
N VAL A 76 7.84 -18.02 1.70
CA VAL A 76 6.93 -19.02 1.14
C VAL A 76 7.19 -19.14 -0.36
N LEU A 77 7.32 -20.37 -0.87
CA LEU A 77 7.78 -20.63 -2.24
C LEU A 77 6.64 -21.06 -3.14
N LYS A 78 5.79 -21.99 -2.67
CA LYS A 78 4.62 -22.50 -3.41
C LYS A 78 3.53 -23.00 -2.47
N LEU A 79 2.29 -22.99 -2.96
CA LEU A 79 1.20 -23.80 -2.42
C LEU A 79 1.43 -25.27 -2.76
N LEU A 80 0.91 -26.16 -1.90
CA LEU A 80 0.98 -27.60 -2.08
C LEU A 80 -0.43 -28.14 -2.28
N PHE A 81 -0.59 -29.03 -3.26
CA PHE A 81 -1.88 -29.60 -3.62
C PHE A 81 -1.90 -31.11 -3.36
N ASP A 82 -3.11 -31.62 -3.08
CA ASP A 82 -3.35 -33.04 -2.88
C ASP A 82 -3.14 -33.83 -4.19
N GLN A 83 -2.58 -35.04 -4.09
CA GLN A 83 -2.31 -35.87 -5.27
C GLN A 83 -3.57 -36.49 -5.89
N THR A 84 -4.62 -36.67 -5.08
CA THR A 84 -5.91 -37.25 -5.49
C THR A 84 -6.91 -36.18 -5.94
N ASP A 85 -6.81 -34.98 -5.37
CA ASP A 85 -7.56 -33.80 -5.79
C ASP A 85 -6.58 -32.63 -6.01
N PRO A 86 -6.09 -32.44 -7.25
CA PRO A 86 -5.08 -31.41 -7.54
C PRO A 86 -5.59 -29.99 -7.30
N THR A 87 -6.90 -29.79 -7.11
CA THR A 87 -7.47 -28.47 -6.77
C THR A 87 -7.47 -28.18 -5.28
N LYS A 88 -7.21 -29.19 -4.42
CA LYS A 88 -7.25 -29.05 -2.97
C LYS A 88 -5.88 -28.66 -2.42
N CYS A 89 -5.77 -27.43 -1.91
CA CYS A 89 -4.58 -26.98 -1.21
C CYS A 89 -4.47 -27.67 0.17
N ILE A 90 -3.29 -28.20 0.47
CA ILE A 90 -2.97 -28.92 1.71
C ILE A 90 -1.90 -28.21 2.55
N GLY A 91 -1.31 -27.11 2.05
CA GLY A 91 -0.26 -26.42 2.77
C GLY A 91 0.65 -25.59 1.87
N VAL A 92 1.83 -25.28 2.39
CA VAL A 92 2.85 -24.48 1.70
C VAL A 92 4.25 -25.07 1.87
N SER A 93 5.09 -24.89 0.85
CA SER A 93 6.54 -25.04 0.99
C SER A 93 7.19 -23.69 1.24
N TYR A 94 8.24 -23.67 2.05
CA TYR A 94 8.94 -22.45 2.42
C TYR A 94 10.44 -22.69 2.63
N GLU A 95 11.26 -21.65 2.42
CA GLU A 95 12.67 -21.68 2.83
C GLU A 95 12.80 -21.08 4.23
N TYR A 96 13.45 -21.80 5.14
CA TYR A 96 13.85 -21.29 6.44
C TYR A 96 15.33 -21.59 6.69
N LYS A 97 16.13 -20.53 6.89
CA LYS A 97 17.58 -20.64 7.14
C LYS A 97 18.34 -21.46 6.08
N GLY A 98 17.90 -21.41 4.83
CA GLY A 98 18.52 -22.15 3.71
C GLY A 98 17.98 -23.58 3.53
N GLU A 99 17.09 -24.04 4.39
CA GLU A 99 16.46 -25.36 4.29
C GLU A 99 15.04 -25.25 3.71
N MET A 100 14.68 -26.22 2.89
CA MET A 100 13.34 -26.38 2.35
C MET A 100 12.47 -27.09 3.38
N CYS A 101 11.46 -26.42 3.89
CA CYS A 101 10.53 -26.97 4.87
C CYS A 101 9.08 -26.88 4.34
N THR A 102 8.18 -27.57 5.04
CA THR A 102 6.78 -27.75 4.65
C THR A 102 5.86 -27.48 5.82
N ALA A 103 4.79 -26.73 5.61
CA ALA A 103 3.72 -26.54 6.59
C ALA A 103 2.41 -27.06 6.01
N ILE A 104 1.77 -28.01 6.69
CA ILE A 104 0.50 -28.61 6.28
C ILE A 104 -0.65 -27.91 7.01
N ALA A 105 -1.65 -27.48 6.25
CA ALA A 105 -2.85 -26.82 6.76
C ALA A 105 -4.03 -27.80 6.77
N ARG A 106 -4.64 -28.01 7.93
CA ARG A 106 -5.80 -28.92 8.06
C ARG A 106 -7.08 -28.33 7.48
N LYS A 107 -7.24 -27.01 7.58
CA LYS A 107 -8.47 -26.30 7.20
C LYS A 107 -8.24 -25.47 5.94
N GLU A 108 -7.41 -24.44 6.05
CA GLU A 108 -7.25 -23.45 4.99
C GLU A 108 -5.86 -22.81 5.04
N VAL A 109 -5.34 -22.41 3.87
CA VAL A 109 -4.19 -21.53 3.74
C VAL A 109 -4.71 -20.11 3.47
N ILE A 110 -4.29 -19.14 4.29
CA ILE A 110 -4.66 -17.73 4.12
C ILE A 110 -3.46 -16.97 3.56
N LEU A 111 -3.62 -16.38 2.39
CA LEU A 111 -2.61 -15.56 1.72
C LEU A 111 -2.75 -14.11 2.13
N SER A 112 -1.67 -13.55 2.70
CA SER A 112 -1.55 -12.14 3.07
C SER A 112 -0.18 -11.60 2.63
N ALA A 113 0.27 -11.98 1.44
CA ALA A 113 1.58 -11.59 0.91
C ALA A 113 1.55 -10.22 0.21
N GLY A 114 0.39 -9.57 0.17
CA GLY A 114 0.21 -8.25 -0.41
C GLY A 114 -0.05 -8.30 -1.92
N VAL A 115 -0.40 -7.14 -2.47
CA VAL A 115 -0.82 -6.96 -3.87
C VAL A 115 0.17 -7.49 -4.91
N PHE A 116 1.47 -7.56 -4.62
CA PHE A 116 2.47 -8.05 -5.56
C PHE A 116 2.75 -9.54 -5.40
N ASP A 117 2.95 -10.00 -4.17
CA ASP A 117 3.47 -11.34 -3.92
C ASP A 117 2.37 -12.40 -3.79
N THR A 118 1.13 -12.02 -3.45
CA THR A 118 -0.02 -12.93 -3.48
C THR A 118 -0.32 -13.47 -4.90
N PRO A 119 -0.52 -12.63 -5.94
CA PRO A 119 -0.71 -13.15 -7.30
C PRO A 119 0.54 -13.87 -7.82
N LYS A 120 1.75 -13.44 -7.44
CA LYS A 120 3.00 -14.11 -7.80
C LYS A 120 3.04 -15.54 -7.23
N LEU A 121 2.70 -15.71 -5.96
CA LEU A 121 2.68 -17.01 -5.29
C LEU A 121 1.63 -17.93 -5.92
N LEU A 122 0.43 -17.42 -6.24
CA LEU A 122 -0.60 -18.17 -6.96
C LEU A 122 -0.07 -18.65 -8.33
N GLN A 123 0.51 -17.73 -9.12
CA GLN A 123 1.06 -18.05 -10.45
C GLN A 123 2.18 -19.10 -10.37
N LEU A 124 3.14 -18.95 -9.45
CA LEU A 124 4.22 -19.94 -9.21
C LEU A 124 3.70 -21.31 -8.77
N SER A 125 2.49 -21.34 -8.19
CA SER A 125 1.79 -22.54 -7.73
C SER A 125 0.85 -23.14 -8.78
N GLY A 126 0.83 -22.62 -10.02
CA GLY A 126 -0.03 -23.14 -11.09
C GLY A 126 -1.45 -22.56 -11.11
N VAL A 127 -1.71 -21.49 -10.36
CA VAL A 127 -3.03 -20.84 -10.29
C VAL A 127 -2.95 -19.47 -10.93
N GLY A 128 -3.55 -19.31 -12.10
CA GLY A 128 -3.55 -18.05 -12.83
C GLY A 128 -3.86 -18.21 -14.31
N PRO A 129 -3.67 -17.16 -15.13
CA PRO A 129 -3.96 -17.24 -16.56
C PRO A 129 -3.06 -18.28 -17.22
N GLU A 130 -3.63 -19.31 -17.82
CA GLU A 130 -2.88 -20.41 -18.47
C GLU A 130 -1.82 -19.90 -19.45
N ALA A 131 -2.18 -18.96 -20.33
CA ALA A 131 -1.26 -18.31 -21.27
C ALA A 131 -0.09 -17.55 -20.61
N TRP A 132 -0.15 -17.26 -19.30
CA TRP A 132 0.96 -16.68 -18.54
C TRP A 132 1.85 -17.74 -17.89
N LEU A 133 1.33 -18.94 -17.65
CA LEU A 133 2.00 -20.04 -16.95
C LEU A 133 2.70 -21.00 -17.92
N GLU A 134 2.06 -21.30 -19.07
CA GLU A 134 2.59 -22.21 -20.10
C GLU A 134 4.03 -21.91 -20.53
N PRO A 135 4.45 -20.65 -20.80
CA PRO A 135 5.81 -20.36 -21.24
C PRO A 135 6.90 -20.72 -20.23
N PHE A 136 6.53 -20.89 -18.96
CA PHE A 136 7.43 -21.29 -17.89
C PHE A 136 7.39 -22.81 -17.61
N GLY A 137 6.57 -23.58 -18.35
CA GLY A 137 6.38 -25.01 -18.10
C GLY A 137 5.70 -25.31 -16.77
N ILE A 138 4.96 -24.35 -16.20
CA ILE A 138 4.20 -24.55 -14.96
C ILE A 138 2.94 -25.33 -15.27
N GLN A 139 2.74 -26.47 -14.60
CA GLN A 139 1.48 -27.20 -14.65
C GLN A 139 0.35 -26.32 -14.11
N VAL A 140 -0.69 -26.13 -14.91
CA VAL A 140 -1.88 -25.38 -14.51
C VAL A 140 -2.71 -26.25 -13.55
N VAL A 141 -2.84 -25.77 -12.31
CA VAL A 141 -3.73 -26.31 -11.29
C VAL A 141 -5.14 -25.76 -11.48
N ALA A 142 -5.24 -24.46 -11.73
CA ALA A 142 -6.49 -23.79 -12.05
C ALA A 142 -6.26 -22.61 -12.99
N ASN A 143 -6.98 -22.59 -14.11
CA ASN A 143 -6.96 -21.47 -15.05
C ASN A 143 -7.87 -20.34 -14.53
N ASN A 144 -7.31 -19.51 -13.65
CA ASN A 144 -7.97 -18.33 -13.13
C ASN A 144 -7.42 -17.09 -13.85
N ALA A 145 -8.13 -16.65 -14.88
CA ALA A 145 -7.70 -15.58 -15.77
C ALA A 145 -7.54 -14.21 -15.08
N GLU A 146 -8.07 -14.04 -13.87
CA GLU A 146 -8.07 -12.79 -13.12
C GLU A 146 -6.86 -12.63 -12.18
N VAL A 147 -6.14 -13.72 -11.86
CA VAL A 147 -4.95 -13.65 -10.99
C VAL A 147 -3.88 -12.75 -11.61
N GLY A 148 -3.51 -11.71 -10.88
CA GLY A 148 -2.53 -10.71 -11.29
C GLY A 148 -3.07 -9.63 -12.22
N ARG A 149 -4.33 -9.67 -12.66
CA ARG A 149 -4.95 -8.59 -13.44
C ARG A 149 -5.54 -7.52 -12.54
N ASN A 150 -6.12 -6.47 -13.11
CA ASN A 150 -6.84 -5.43 -12.34
C ASN A 150 -5.95 -4.72 -11.31
N PHE A 151 -4.63 -4.70 -11.54
CA PHE A 151 -3.71 -3.93 -10.72
C PHE A 151 -4.02 -2.44 -10.90
N ALA A 152 -4.30 -1.76 -9.80
CA ALA A 152 -4.55 -0.34 -9.78
C ALA A 152 -3.74 0.31 -8.66
N ASP A 153 -3.36 1.56 -8.87
CA ASP A 153 -2.66 2.39 -7.91
C ASP A 153 -3.11 3.84 -8.13
N GLN A 154 -3.12 4.66 -7.08
CA GLN A 154 -3.42 6.07 -7.26
C GLN A 154 -2.20 6.72 -7.94
N MET A 155 -2.46 7.49 -8.98
CA MET A 155 -1.43 8.31 -9.61
C MET A 155 -1.34 9.61 -8.84
N ALA A 156 -0.13 10.02 -8.47
CA ALA A 156 0.08 11.34 -7.91
C ALA A 156 1.07 12.20 -8.72
N ILE A 157 0.84 13.51 -8.70
CA ILE A 157 1.71 14.54 -9.25
C ILE A 157 2.30 15.34 -8.09
N TYR A 158 3.62 15.49 -8.09
CA TYR A 158 4.33 16.33 -7.13
C TYR A 158 4.40 17.79 -7.61
N MET A 159 4.19 18.70 -6.66
CA MET A 159 4.42 20.13 -6.85
C MET A 159 5.12 20.71 -5.63
N ALA A 160 6.09 21.60 -5.83
CA ALA A 160 6.83 22.28 -4.77
C ALA A 160 6.80 23.78 -5.01
N PHE A 161 6.56 24.56 -3.95
CA PHE A 161 6.44 26.01 -4.00
C PHE A 161 7.37 26.63 -2.96
N GLU A 162 8.22 27.57 -3.40
CA GLU A 162 9.09 28.32 -2.51
C GLU A 162 8.26 29.22 -1.61
N THR A 163 8.57 29.22 -0.32
CA THR A 163 7.90 30.06 0.67
C THR A 163 8.68 31.32 1.00
N THR A 164 7.98 32.41 1.31
CA THR A 164 8.57 33.66 1.83
C THR A 164 9.16 33.48 3.23
N GLU A 165 8.58 32.57 4.01
CA GLU A 165 9.00 32.23 5.36
C GLU A 165 9.71 30.89 5.45
N GLN A 166 10.43 30.67 6.55
CA GLN A 166 11.07 29.39 6.83
C GLN A 166 10.05 28.39 7.38
N VAL A 167 9.85 27.29 6.66
CA VAL A 167 9.02 26.17 7.09
C VAL A 167 9.91 25.11 7.75
N PRO A 168 9.56 24.60 8.95
CA PRO A 168 10.37 23.60 9.64
C PRO A 168 10.43 22.30 8.82
N ALA A 169 11.61 21.65 8.85
CA ALA A 169 11.73 20.30 8.35
C ALA A 169 11.17 19.33 9.39
N LEU A 170 10.08 18.63 9.06
CA LEU A 170 9.40 17.75 10.00
C LEU A 170 9.48 16.27 9.59
N PRO A 171 9.38 15.33 10.56
CA PRO A 171 9.24 13.92 10.25
C PRO A 171 7.99 13.66 9.40
N TRP A 172 8.03 12.60 8.57
CA TRP A 172 6.93 12.24 7.69
C TRP A 172 5.58 12.15 8.43
N GLY A 173 4.59 12.86 7.88
CA GLY A 173 3.22 12.89 8.37
C GLY A 173 2.94 13.94 9.43
N ALA A 174 3.97 14.48 10.12
CA ALA A 174 3.81 15.30 11.33
C ALA A 174 2.85 16.49 11.17
N ASP A 175 2.94 17.20 10.04
CA ASP A 175 2.06 18.33 9.68
C ASP A 175 1.53 18.13 8.27
N THR A 176 0.47 17.34 8.13
CA THR A 176 -0.18 17.10 6.83
C THR A 176 -1.62 17.57 6.86
N CYS A 177 -1.96 18.40 5.89
CA CYS A 177 -3.32 18.82 5.61
C CYS A 177 -3.65 18.54 4.14
N GLY A 178 -4.89 18.76 3.72
CA GLY A 178 -5.26 18.42 2.35
C GLY A 178 -6.68 18.79 1.98
N TRP A 179 -7.05 18.37 0.78
CA TRP A 179 -8.37 18.56 0.19
C TRP A 179 -8.87 17.25 -0.40
N LEU A 180 -10.14 16.95 -0.14
CA LEU A 180 -10.91 16.00 -0.90
C LEU A 180 -11.80 16.81 -1.84
N LEU A 181 -11.66 16.59 -3.15
CA LEU A 181 -12.36 17.33 -4.19
C LEU A 181 -13.12 16.37 -5.12
N ASN A 182 -14.21 16.85 -5.69
CA ASN A 182 -14.87 16.21 -6.82
C ASN A 182 -14.68 17.08 -8.07
N SER A 183 -14.05 16.52 -9.10
CA SER A 183 -13.76 17.21 -10.36
C SER A 183 -14.99 17.37 -11.26
N GLY A 184 -16.05 16.60 -11.01
CA GLY A 184 -17.26 16.50 -11.84
C GLY A 184 -17.04 15.75 -13.16
N LEU A 185 -15.82 15.27 -13.43
CA LEU A 185 -15.44 14.70 -14.73
C LEU A 185 -15.91 13.27 -14.94
N LYS A 186 -16.21 12.53 -13.86
CA LYS A 186 -16.64 11.13 -13.93
C LYS A 186 -18.17 11.04 -13.82
N PRO A 187 -18.91 10.71 -14.89
CA PRO A 187 -20.37 10.74 -14.87
C PRO A 187 -21.00 9.78 -13.85
N SER A 188 -20.33 8.64 -13.58
CA SER A 188 -20.75 7.64 -12.60
C SER A 188 -20.48 8.07 -11.16
N ASN A 189 -19.70 9.14 -10.94
CA ASN A 189 -19.30 9.61 -9.63
C ASN A 189 -19.63 11.11 -9.46
N LYS A 190 -20.90 11.40 -9.15
CA LYS A 190 -21.38 12.78 -8.99
C LYS A 190 -21.14 13.37 -7.60
N ASN A 191 -20.96 12.53 -6.57
CA ASN A 191 -20.96 12.97 -5.17
C ASN A 191 -19.75 12.49 -4.35
N TRP A 192 -18.82 11.71 -4.92
CA TRP A 192 -17.65 11.21 -4.19
C TRP A 192 -16.36 11.85 -4.67
N THR A 193 -15.38 11.91 -3.78
CA THR A 193 -14.05 12.39 -4.10
C THR A 193 -13.39 11.58 -5.20
N ASP A 194 -12.83 12.28 -6.17
CA ASP A 194 -12.02 11.72 -7.25
C ASP A 194 -10.65 12.41 -7.39
N VAL A 195 -10.44 13.53 -6.67
CA VAL A 195 -9.15 14.20 -6.51
C VAL A 195 -8.87 14.37 -5.03
N GLN A 196 -7.74 13.85 -4.56
CA GLN A 196 -7.22 14.14 -3.23
C GLN A 196 -5.97 15.00 -3.39
N ILE A 197 -5.74 15.93 -2.46
CA ILE A 197 -4.52 16.73 -2.43
C ILE A 197 -3.96 16.66 -1.02
N TYR A 198 -2.68 16.31 -0.89
CA TYR A 198 -1.96 16.50 0.37
C TYR A 198 -1.05 17.71 0.26
N CYS A 199 -0.95 18.48 1.34
CA CYS A 199 0.04 19.51 1.55
C CYS A 199 0.91 19.14 2.75
N TYR A 200 2.22 19.20 2.53
CA TYR A 200 3.23 18.94 3.55
C TYR A 200 4.12 20.16 3.71
N SER A 201 4.54 20.38 4.95
CA SER A 201 5.77 21.11 5.23
C SER A 201 6.98 20.38 4.64
N ARG A 202 8.11 21.08 4.55
CA ARG A 202 9.38 20.57 4.04
C ARG A 202 9.71 19.20 4.65
N PHE A 203 9.77 18.15 3.83
CA PHE A 203 10.29 16.84 4.25
C PHE A 203 11.69 16.61 3.66
N PRO A 204 12.61 15.96 4.39
CA PRO A 204 13.91 15.60 3.85
C PRO A 204 13.74 14.51 2.79
N ALA A 205 13.80 14.94 1.53
CA ALA A 205 13.60 14.17 0.31
C ALA A 205 14.48 12.91 0.15
N LEU A 206 15.53 12.75 0.96
CA LEU A 206 16.42 11.58 0.99
C LEU A 206 15.74 10.29 1.50
N THR A 207 14.49 10.36 1.96
CA THR A 207 13.71 9.21 2.44
C THR A 207 12.69 8.69 1.42
N LEU A 208 12.62 9.30 0.23
CA LEU A 208 11.74 8.83 -0.84
C LEU A 208 12.43 7.78 -1.71
N ASP A 209 11.88 6.56 -1.71
CA ASP A 209 12.26 5.50 -2.65
C ASP A 209 11.62 5.68 -4.05
N PHE A 210 11.02 6.84 -4.36
CA PHE A 210 10.39 7.12 -5.65
C PHE A 210 11.39 7.70 -6.65
N PRO A 211 11.60 7.09 -7.83
CA PRO A 211 12.29 7.76 -8.93
C PRO A 211 11.33 8.75 -9.59
N ILE A 212 11.30 9.99 -9.12
CA ILE A 212 10.60 11.09 -9.81
C ILE A 212 11.63 11.74 -10.74
N VAL A 213 11.35 11.76 -12.06
CA VAL A 213 12.26 12.36 -13.03
C VAL A 213 12.31 13.88 -12.82
N GLY A 214 13.51 14.44 -12.63
CA GLY A 214 13.70 15.87 -12.32
C GLY A 214 13.64 16.22 -10.83
N TYR A 215 13.39 15.25 -9.95
CA TYR A 215 13.35 15.44 -8.49
C TYR A 215 14.73 15.56 -7.84
N ASP A 216 15.78 15.17 -8.57
CA ASP A 216 17.16 15.54 -8.28
C ASP A 216 17.33 17.07 -8.13
N GLN A 217 16.52 17.88 -8.84
CA GLN A 217 16.49 19.33 -8.66
C GLN A 217 15.84 19.73 -7.33
N ILE A 218 14.75 19.07 -6.90
CA ILE A 218 14.16 19.26 -5.57
C ILE A 218 15.17 18.86 -4.48
N LEU A 219 15.91 17.77 -4.66
CA LEU A 219 17.00 17.35 -3.77
C LEU A 219 18.14 18.39 -3.73
N ALA A 220 18.47 19.03 -4.85
CA ALA A 220 19.44 20.14 -4.89
C ALA A 220 18.93 21.39 -4.16
N TYR A 221 17.62 21.67 -4.20
CA TYR A 221 16.96 22.74 -3.43
C TYR A 221 16.66 22.35 -1.97
N SER A 222 16.81 21.07 -1.62
CA SER A 222 16.65 20.55 -0.25
C SER A 222 17.84 20.89 0.64
N GLN A 223 18.95 21.36 0.07
CA GLN A 223 20.04 21.97 0.83
C GLN A 223 19.65 23.42 1.18
N PRO A 224 19.96 23.92 2.39
CA PRO A 224 19.80 25.34 2.72
C PRO A 224 20.37 26.21 1.58
N PRO A 225 19.68 27.27 1.12
CA PRO A 225 18.78 28.13 1.92
C PRO A 225 17.29 28.12 1.56
N ILE A 226 16.82 27.30 0.61
CA ILE A 226 15.44 27.40 0.11
C ILE A 226 14.46 26.68 1.05
N SER A 227 13.35 27.37 1.36
CA SER A 227 12.23 26.84 2.14
C SER A 227 11.03 26.68 1.22
N PHE A 228 10.29 25.57 1.36
CA PHE A 228 9.21 25.23 0.44
C PHE A 228 8.13 24.40 1.12
N VAL A 229 6.92 24.46 0.55
CA VAL A 229 5.82 23.52 0.82
C VAL A 229 5.63 22.60 -0.38
N THR A 230 5.18 21.37 -0.13
CA THR A 230 4.94 20.37 -1.17
C THR A 230 3.47 20.03 -1.25
N PHE A 231 2.93 19.99 -2.46
CA PHE A 231 1.62 19.45 -2.76
C PHE A 231 1.76 18.13 -3.53
N LEU A 232 0.93 17.18 -3.17
CA LEU A 232 0.75 15.92 -3.87
C LEU A 232 -0.69 15.86 -4.34
N VAL A 233 -0.89 15.81 -5.66
CA VAL A 233 -2.21 15.76 -6.30
C VAL A 233 -2.48 14.34 -6.75
N PHE A 234 -3.50 13.70 -6.18
CA PHE A 234 -3.87 12.31 -6.39
C PHE A 234 -5.08 12.21 -7.30
N ASN A 235 -5.03 11.34 -8.31
CA ASN A 235 -6.24 10.78 -8.91
C ASN A 235 -6.64 9.54 -8.10
N THR A 236 -7.73 9.64 -7.35
CA THR A 236 -8.14 8.59 -6.42
C THR A 236 -9.07 7.55 -7.05
N GLN A 237 -9.57 7.82 -8.27
CA GLN A 237 -10.42 6.89 -9.01
C GLN A 237 -9.89 6.58 -10.42
N PRO A 238 -8.63 6.11 -10.52
CA PRO A 238 -8.00 5.86 -11.80
C PRO A 238 -8.80 4.87 -12.65
N GLU A 239 -8.93 5.16 -13.93
CA GLU A 239 -9.42 4.20 -14.93
C GLU A 239 -8.30 3.29 -15.44
N ALA A 240 -7.05 3.75 -15.36
CA ALA A 240 -5.89 2.95 -15.65
C ALA A 240 -5.82 1.69 -14.79
N GLN A 241 -5.66 0.56 -15.47
CA GLN A 241 -5.46 -0.74 -14.86
C GLN A 241 -4.30 -1.45 -15.57
N GLY A 242 -3.52 -2.19 -14.80
CA GLY A 242 -2.44 -3.00 -15.32
C GLY A 242 -2.43 -4.40 -14.75
N PHE A 243 -1.24 -4.95 -14.54
CA PHE A 243 -1.07 -6.32 -14.05
C PHE A 243 0.21 -6.54 -13.25
N VAL A 244 0.22 -7.64 -12.50
CA VAL A 244 1.37 -8.25 -11.83
C VAL A 244 1.52 -9.68 -12.34
N LYS A 245 2.67 -9.98 -12.96
CA LYS A 245 2.93 -11.26 -13.62
C LYS A 245 4.33 -11.78 -13.26
N ILE A 246 4.47 -13.08 -13.04
CA ILE A 246 5.78 -13.74 -12.91
C ILE A 246 6.63 -13.50 -14.17
N GLN A 247 7.93 -13.31 -13.98
CA GLN A 247 8.89 -13.20 -15.08
C GLN A 247 9.94 -14.32 -15.09
N SER A 248 9.95 -15.17 -14.04
CA SER A 248 10.79 -16.36 -13.94
C SER A 248 10.16 -17.38 -12.99
N LEU A 249 10.77 -18.55 -12.87
CA LEU A 249 10.42 -19.60 -11.91
C LEU A 249 11.00 -19.36 -10.50
N SER A 250 11.89 -18.38 -10.35
CA SER A 250 12.51 -18.06 -9.06
C SER A 250 11.53 -17.30 -8.18
N PRO A 251 11.18 -17.81 -6.98
CA PRO A 251 10.28 -17.11 -6.07
C PRO A 251 10.90 -15.82 -5.49
N TYR A 252 12.21 -15.64 -5.63
CA TYR A 252 12.96 -14.46 -5.18
C TYR A 252 13.00 -13.34 -6.22
N ASP A 253 12.66 -13.65 -7.47
CA ASP A 253 12.64 -12.65 -8.52
C ASP A 253 11.38 -11.79 -8.34
N ARG A 254 11.54 -10.48 -8.54
CA ARG A 254 10.39 -9.56 -8.51
C ARG A 254 9.45 -9.91 -9.65
N PRO A 255 8.12 -9.77 -9.48
CA PRO A 255 7.21 -9.91 -10.61
C PRO A 255 7.40 -8.74 -11.57
N ARG A 256 7.01 -8.93 -12.84
CA ARG A 256 6.76 -7.83 -13.77
C ARG A 256 5.50 -7.11 -13.32
N ILE A 257 5.63 -5.80 -13.07
CA ILE A 257 4.54 -4.91 -12.68
C ILE A 257 4.31 -3.94 -13.84
N ASP A 258 3.08 -3.89 -14.33
CA ASP A 258 2.62 -2.91 -15.29
C ASP A 258 1.50 -2.10 -14.63
N HIS A 259 1.65 -0.77 -14.57
CA HIS A 259 0.64 0.10 -13.97
C HIS A 259 -0.53 0.43 -14.91
N GLY A 260 -0.41 0.18 -16.22
CA GLY A 260 -1.34 0.68 -17.23
C GLY A 260 -1.15 2.15 -17.60
N TRP A 261 -0.23 2.87 -16.95
CA TRP A 261 -0.05 4.33 -17.11
C TRP A 261 0.54 4.77 -18.45
N HIS A 262 0.94 3.83 -19.29
CA HIS A 262 1.37 4.11 -20.66
C HIS A 262 0.20 4.50 -21.58
N ASN A 263 -1.05 4.26 -21.17
CA ASN A 263 -2.25 4.57 -21.96
C ASN A 263 -3.38 5.15 -21.08
N LEU A 264 -3.16 6.35 -20.54
CA LEU A 264 -4.13 6.99 -19.65
C LEU A 264 -5.36 7.51 -20.39
N SER A 265 -6.53 7.29 -19.80
CA SER A 265 -7.79 7.81 -20.34
C SER A 265 -7.85 9.34 -20.28
N LYS A 266 -8.74 9.95 -21.06
CA LYS A 266 -8.97 11.40 -20.98
C LYS A 266 -9.43 11.82 -19.58
N TYR A 267 -10.19 10.96 -18.91
CA TYR A 267 -10.61 11.21 -17.54
C TYR A 267 -9.39 11.30 -16.61
N ASP A 268 -8.50 10.29 -16.62
CA ASP A 268 -7.33 10.28 -15.74
C ASP A 268 -6.41 11.49 -15.97
N GLN A 269 -6.23 11.88 -17.23
CA GLN A 269 -5.45 13.07 -17.61
C GLN A 269 -6.08 14.35 -17.07
N ASN A 270 -7.38 14.55 -17.32
CA ASN A 270 -8.09 15.76 -16.94
C ASN A 270 -8.30 15.87 -15.43
N ASN A 271 -8.48 14.75 -14.74
CA ASN A 271 -8.64 14.71 -13.29
C ASN A 271 -7.36 15.13 -12.57
N LEU A 272 -6.20 14.63 -13.01
CA LEU A 272 -4.90 15.11 -12.51
C LEU A 272 -4.69 16.59 -12.81
N GLN A 273 -5.02 17.04 -14.02
CA GLN A 273 -4.89 18.45 -14.42
C GLN A 273 -5.79 19.36 -13.58
N TYR A 274 -7.01 18.92 -13.25
CA TYR A 274 -7.93 19.64 -12.37
C TYR A 274 -7.29 19.92 -11.01
N GLY A 275 -6.69 18.92 -10.37
CA GLY A 275 -6.02 19.10 -9.08
C GLY A 275 -4.78 19.99 -9.16
N VAL A 276 -4.00 19.92 -10.25
CA VAL A 276 -2.87 20.83 -10.49
C VAL A 276 -3.33 22.28 -10.64
N ASP A 277 -4.39 22.50 -11.42
CA ASP A 277 -4.97 23.84 -11.61
C ASP A 277 -5.56 24.38 -10.31
N PHE A 278 -6.17 23.52 -9.48
CA PHE A 278 -6.63 23.89 -8.15
C PHE A 278 -5.49 24.41 -7.27
N VAL A 279 -4.38 23.65 -7.15
CA VAL A 279 -3.21 24.07 -6.35
C VAL A 279 -2.61 25.38 -6.88
N ARG A 280 -2.49 25.53 -8.20
CA ARG A 280 -1.97 26.77 -8.82
C ARG A 280 -2.88 27.96 -8.62
N ASN A 281 -4.19 27.76 -8.70
CA ASN A 281 -5.15 28.84 -8.45
C ASN A 281 -5.05 29.26 -6.97
N MET A 282 -5.16 28.30 -6.05
CA MET A 282 -5.07 28.54 -4.62
C MET A 282 -3.79 29.29 -4.24
N THR A 283 -2.62 28.81 -4.66
CA THR A 283 -1.32 29.45 -4.36
C THR A 283 -1.13 30.85 -4.97
N ARG A 284 -1.99 31.28 -5.91
CA ARG A 284 -1.90 32.60 -6.57
C ARG A 284 -3.02 33.56 -6.16
N SER A 285 -4.22 33.05 -5.93
CA SER A 285 -5.43 33.86 -5.78
C SER A 285 -5.77 34.17 -4.33
N THR A 286 -5.43 33.28 -3.40
CA THR A 286 -5.71 33.45 -1.96
C THR A 286 -4.77 34.47 -1.32
N GLU A 287 -5.19 35.06 -0.21
CA GLU A 287 -4.35 35.96 0.57
C GLU A 287 -3.15 35.22 1.15
N TRP A 288 -3.37 33.99 1.64
CA TRP A 288 -2.30 33.08 2.03
C TRP A 288 -1.28 32.86 0.91
N GLY A 289 -1.75 32.57 -0.31
CA GLY A 289 -0.88 32.34 -1.47
C GLY A 289 -0.02 33.56 -1.77
N LYS A 290 -0.64 34.76 -1.84
CA LYS A 290 0.07 36.02 -2.10
C LYS A 290 1.08 36.39 -1.01
N GLN A 291 0.79 36.05 0.24
CA GLN A 291 1.65 36.36 1.38
C GLN A 291 2.82 35.37 1.50
N TYR A 292 2.55 34.08 1.36
CA TYR A 292 3.49 33.04 1.74
C TYR A 292 4.20 32.36 0.58
N ILE A 293 3.71 32.45 -0.66
CA ILE A 293 4.28 31.76 -1.82
C ILE A 293 5.05 32.74 -2.71
N LYS A 294 6.34 32.48 -2.93
CA LYS A 294 7.17 33.25 -3.88
C LYS A 294 6.94 32.80 -5.31
N ASN A 295 7.10 31.49 -5.56
CA ASN A 295 6.98 30.89 -6.89
C ASN A 295 6.85 29.37 -6.81
N GLU A 296 6.30 28.78 -7.87
CA GLU A 296 6.33 27.34 -8.11
C GLU A 296 7.76 26.93 -8.51
N ILE A 297 8.43 26.13 -7.68
CA ILE A 297 9.77 25.56 -7.95
C ILE A 297 9.62 24.37 -8.90
N PHE A 298 8.65 23.51 -8.60
CA PHE A 298 8.42 22.27 -9.32
C PHE A 298 6.91 22.04 -9.49
N PRO A 299 6.45 21.63 -10.67
CA PRO A 299 7.22 21.54 -11.91
C PRO A 299 7.61 22.96 -12.43
N GLY A 300 6.93 24.03 -12.01
CA GLY A 300 7.31 25.42 -12.30
C GLY A 300 6.89 25.88 -13.71
N ASN A 301 7.36 27.05 -14.14
CA ASN A 301 6.96 27.68 -15.43
C ASN A 301 7.46 26.95 -16.68
N ARG A 302 8.20 25.84 -16.55
CA ARG A 302 8.71 25.06 -17.68
C ARG A 302 7.63 24.28 -18.43
N TYR A 303 6.38 24.29 -17.96
CA TYR A 303 5.37 23.35 -18.42
C TYR A 303 4.07 24.02 -18.85
N SER A 304 3.76 23.89 -20.14
CA SER A 304 2.46 24.24 -20.70
C SER A 304 1.46 23.10 -20.45
N ARG A 305 0.17 23.44 -20.30
CA ARG A 305 -0.95 22.51 -20.03
C ARG A 305 -1.10 21.34 -21.03
N SER A 306 -0.39 21.35 -22.16
CA SER A 306 -0.54 20.37 -23.24
C SER A 306 0.53 19.27 -23.30
N ASP A 307 1.52 19.26 -22.40
CA ASP A 307 2.63 18.29 -22.49
C ASP A 307 2.39 17.00 -21.69
N ASP A 308 1.78 16.02 -22.35
CA ASP A 308 1.50 14.67 -21.83
C ASP A 308 2.77 13.91 -21.40
N LEU A 309 3.93 14.22 -21.98
CA LEU A 309 5.20 13.56 -21.65
C LEU A 309 5.66 13.93 -20.23
N HIS A 310 5.56 15.20 -19.84
CA HIS A 310 6.00 15.64 -18.52
C HIS A 310 5.05 15.24 -17.40
N ARG A 311 3.74 15.21 -17.67
CA ARG A 311 2.77 14.61 -16.75
C ARG A 311 3.19 13.18 -16.44
N ARG A 312 3.57 12.38 -17.47
CA ARG A 312 4.08 11.02 -17.28
C ARG A 312 5.40 10.93 -16.52
N LEU A 313 6.30 11.88 -16.70
CA LEU A 313 7.60 11.91 -16.00
C LEU A 313 7.47 12.31 -14.51
N ASN A 314 6.41 13.03 -14.14
CA ASN A 314 6.12 13.46 -12.76
C ASN A 314 5.04 12.59 -12.08
N MET A 315 4.53 11.55 -12.75
CA MET A 315 3.63 10.61 -12.10
C MET A 315 4.41 9.67 -11.19
N CYS A 316 3.93 9.52 -9.96
CA CYS A 316 4.44 8.55 -9.01
C CYS A 316 3.33 7.65 -8.48
N SER A 317 3.75 6.50 -7.99
CA SER A 317 2.94 5.66 -7.11
C SER A 317 2.69 6.36 -5.79
N THR A 318 1.58 6.05 -5.15
CA THR A 318 1.27 6.51 -3.78
C THR A 318 1.39 5.38 -2.77
N TYR A 319 1.86 4.21 -3.21
CA TYR A 319 1.84 2.96 -2.45
C TYR A 319 0.44 2.53 -2.01
N HIS A 320 -0.58 2.86 -2.80
CA HIS A 320 -1.97 2.44 -2.57
C HIS A 320 -2.37 1.37 -3.59
N GLN A 321 -1.49 0.40 -3.81
CA GLN A 321 -1.70 -0.62 -4.82
C GLN A 321 -2.74 -1.67 -4.38
N VAL A 322 -3.62 -2.02 -5.31
CA VAL A 322 -4.75 -2.92 -5.06
C VAL A 322 -5.08 -3.82 -6.25
N GLY A 323 -5.96 -4.80 -6.01
CA GLY A 323 -6.82 -5.36 -7.06
C GLY A 323 -6.29 -6.56 -7.84
N THR A 324 -5.05 -7.01 -7.58
CA THR A 324 -4.42 -8.12 -8.29
C THR A 324 -5.07 -9.48 -8.08
N CYS A 325 -5.94 -9.63 -7.08
CA CYS A 325 -6.76 -10.82 -6.84
C CYS A 325 -8.18 -10.40 -6.42
N ALA A 326 -8.80 -9.51 -7.21
CA ALA A 326 -10.06 -8.85 -6.88
C ALA A 326 -11.20 -9.79 -6.42
N LEU A 327 -11.92 -9.34 -5.38
CA LEU A 327 -13.14 -9.97 -4.85
C LEU A 327 -14.23 -10.04 -5.93
N GLY A 328 -14.89 -11.19 -6.03
CA GLY A 328 -15.93 -11.46 -7.04
C GLY A 328 -15.39 -11.70 -8.46
N LYS A 329 -14.07 -11.67 -8.66
CA LYS A 329 -13.40 -11.94 -9.93
C LYS A 329 -12.39 -13.09 -9.81
N CYS A 330 -11.31 -12.84 -9.08
CA CYS A 330 -10.28 -13.83 -8.77
C CYS A 330 -10.70 -14.73 -7.60
N THR A 331 -11.53 -14.20 -6.71
CA THR A 331 -12.05 -14.88 -5.53
C THR A 331 -13.57 -14.82 -5.51
N ASP A 332 -14.21 -15.69 -4.72
CA ASP A 332 -15.63 -15.53 -4.39
C ASP A 332 -15.86 -14.36 -3.41
N ASN A 333 -17.13 -14.09 -3.05
CA ASN A 333 -17.47 -13.00 -2.12
C ASN A 333 -16.99 -13.20 -0.67
N GLU A 334 -16.43 -14.37 -0.36
CA GLU A 334 -15.79 -14.68 0.91
C GLU A 334 -14.26 -14.75 0.80
N ALA A 335 -13.69 -14.18 -0.28
CA ALA A 335 -12.26 -14.12 -0.54
C ALA A 335 -11.58 -15.49 -0.76
N ARG A 336 -12.34 -16.55 -1.06
CA ARG A 336 -11.80 -17.86 -1.42
C ARG A 336 -11.38 -17.87 -2.88
N VAL A 337 -10.19 -18.37 -3.19
CA VAL A 337 -9.63 -18.35 -4.56
C VAL A 337 -10.44 -19.24 -5.48
N THR A 338 -10.99 -18.67 -6.55
CA THR A 338 -11.79 -19.43 -7.50
C THR A 338 -10.95 -20.44 -8.27
N GLY A 339 -11.45 -21.67 -8.38
CA GLY A 339 -10.78 -22.78 -9.08
C GLY A 339 -9.94 -23.71 -8.19
N ILE A 340 -9.67 -23.32 -6.94
CA ILE A 340 -8.99 -24.17 -5.95
C ILE A 340 -9.76 -24.19 -4.62
N LYS A 341 -9.50 -25.21 -3.80
CA LYS A 341 -10.11 -25.36 -2.48
C LYS A 341 -9.09 -25.02 -1.40
N ASN A 342 -9.60 -24.59 -0.24
CA ASN A 342 -8.82 -24.33 0.98
C ASN A 342 -7.76 -23.23 0.84
N VAL A 343 -8.02 -22.21 0.01
CA VAL A 343 -7.18 -21.02 -0.09
C VAL A 343 -8.05 -19.77 -0.05
N ARG A 344 -7.72 -18.87 0.87
CA ARG A 344 -8.34 -17.54 1.03
C ARG A 344 -7.28 -16.46 0.93
N ILE A 345 -7.68 -15.26 0.51
CA ILE A 345 -6.81 -14.09 0.50
C ILE A 345 -7.26 -13.09 1.58
N CYS A 346 -6.32 -12.39 2.20
CA CYS A 346 -6.56 -11.32 3.17
C CYS A 346 -5.46 -10.27 3.04
N ASP A 347 -5.48 -9.51 1.95
CA ASP A 347 -4.62 -8.36 1.71
C ASP A 347 -5.26 -7.39 0.70
N THR A 348 -4.55 -6.34 0.31
CA THR A 348 -5.06 -5.30 -0.61
C THR A 348 -5.30 -5.80 -2.05
N SER A 349 -4.82 -6.99 -2.41
CA SER A 349 -5.11 -7.59 -3.73
C SER A 349 -6.61 -7.85 -3.92
N LEU A 350 -7.38 -7.97 -2.84
CA LEU A 350 -8.82 -8.22 -2.88
C LEU A 350 -9.66 -7.04 -3.35
N PHE A 351 -9.19 -5.79 -3.24
CA PHE A 351 -10.08 -4.67 -3.53
C PHE A 351 -10.41 -4.62 -5.03
N PRO A 352 -11.69 -4.73 -5.43
CA PRO A 352 -12.05 -4.85 -6.84
C PRO A 352 -11.84 -3.55 -7.63
N THR A 353 -11.81 -2.41 -6.93
CA THR A 353 -11.55 -1.08 -7.47
C THR A 353 -10.64 -0.32 -6.53
N GLN A 354 -10.00 0.73 -7.03
CA GLN A 354 -9.25 1.66 -6.19
C GLN A 354 -10.17 2.34 -5.16
N LEU A 355 -9.62 2.63 -3.99
CA LEU A 355 -10.28 3.35 -2.91
C LEU A 355 -10.01 4.85 -3.02
N ASN A 356 -10.96 5.66 -2.55
CA ASN A 356 -10.83 7.12 -2.56
C ASN A 356 -10.00 7.67 -1.38
N ILE A 357 -9.37 6.77 -0.61
CA ILE A 357 -8.68 7.04 0.65
C ILE A 357 -7.44 6.14 0.77
N ASN A 358 -6.61 6.38 1.79
CA ASN A 358 -5.54 5.46 2.16
C ASN A 358 -6.12 4.06 2.49
N PRO A 359 -5.55 2.97 1.95
CA PRO A 359 -6.17 1.64 2.01
C PRO A 359 -6.10 0.97 3.38
N THR A 360 -5.28 1.46 4.32
CA THR A 360 -4.97 0.79 5.59
C THR A 360 -6.22 0.46 6.43
N PHE A 361 -7.12 1.43 6.62
CA PHE A 361 -8.31 1.21 7.45
C PHE A 361 -9.30 0.24 6.79
N THR A 362 -9.52 0.39 5.48
CA THR A 362 -10.34 -0.52 4.69
C THR A 362 -9.78 -1.93 4.70
N LEU A 363 -8.44 -2.07 4.64
CA LEU A 363 -7.77 -3.36 4.74
C LEU A 363 -8.06 -4.04 6.07
N TYR A 364 -7.96 -3.31 7.19
CA TYR A 364 -8.29 -3.87 8.51
C TYR A 364 -9.75 -4.35 8.55
N SER A 365 -10.67 -3.52 8.06
CA SER A 365 -12.10 -3.84 8.05
C SER A 365 -12.42 -5.06 7.18
N VAL A 366 -11.81 -5.16 6.00
CA VAL A 366 -11.97 -6.33 5.13
C VAL A 366 -11.37 -7.57 5.77
N CYS A 367 -10.18 -7.48 6.37
CA CYS A 367 -9.57 -8.64 7.01
C CYS A 367 -10.32 -9.13 8.26
N GLU A 368 -10.83 -8.23 9.10
CA GLU A 368 -11.71 -8.57 10.23
C GLU A 368 -13.01 -9.24 9.76
N LYS A 369 -13.55 -8.83 8.59
CA LYS A 369 -14.74 -9.46 8.01
C LYS A 369 -14.44 -10.82 7.40
N SER A 370 -13.36 -10.94 6.63
CA SER A 370 -12.96 -12.17 5.92
C SER A 370 -12.58 -13.31 6.86
N TYR A 371 -12.21 -13.03 8.11
CA TYR A 371 -11.86 -14.05 9.12
C TYR A 371 -13.08 -14.72 9.77
N LYS A 372 -14.26 -14.07 9.83
CA LYS A 372 -15.44 -14.61 10.55
C LYS A 372 -15.88 -16.01 10.09
N PRO A 373 -16.02 -16.30 8.78
CA PRO A 373 -16.38 -17.65 8.32
C PRO A 373 -15.34 -18.73 8.69
N VAL A 374 -14.07 -18.34 8.87
CA VAL A 374 -12.99 -19.28 9.27
C VAL A 374 -13.18 -19.77 10.70
N ILE A 375 -13.72 -18.92 11.59
CA ILE A 375 -14.08 -19.31 12.96
C ILE A 375 -15.26 -20.29 12.95
N GLU A 376 -16.25 -20.08 12.10
CA GLU A 376 -17.45 -20.91 12.04
C GLU A 376 -17.14 -22.33 11.53
N LEU A 377 -16.12 -22.51 10.69
CA LEU A 377 -15.55 -23.82 10.33
C LEU A 377 -14.89 -24.58 11.51
N GLN A 378 -14.88 -24.01 12.72
CA GLN A 378 -14.28 -24.65 13.91
C GLN A 378 -15.25 -25.49 14.75
N THR A 379 -16.56 -25.45 14.51
CA THR A 379 -17.51 -26.16 15.38
C THR A 379 -17.69 -27.65 15.06
N ASP A 380 -17.10 -28.17 13.99
CA ASP A 380 -17.15 -29.59 13.59
C ASP A 380 -15.79 -30.29 13.86
N ASP A 381 -15.52 -30.71 15.10
CA ASP A 381 -14.26 -31.35 15.48
C ASP A 381 -14.43 -32.84 15.83
N ASN A 382 -13.94 -33.70 14.94
CA ASN A 382 -13.39 -35.03 15.25
C ASN A 382 -12.30 -35.29 14.20
N LEU A 383 -11.01 -35.24 14.58
CA LEU A 383 -9.84 -35.95 14.00
C LEU A 383 -8.51 -35.22 14.33
N LEU A 384 -7.55 -35.96 14.93
CA LEU A 384 -6.20 -35.51 15.33
C LEU A 384 -5.14 -35.97 14.30
N TRP A 385 -4.29 -35.07 13.78
CA TRP A 385 -3.08 -35.43 13.00
C TRP A 385 -1.88 -34.50 13.28
N PRO A 386 -0.62 -35.02 13.27
CA PRO A 386 0.56 -34.28 13.74
C PRO A 386 1.25 -33.38 12.70
N PHE A 387 1.80 -32.27 13.18
CA PHE A 387 2.80 -31.39 12.54
C PHE A 387 4.19 -32.07 12.49
N ARG A 388 5.01 -31.83 11.44
CA ARG A 388 6.41 -32.30 11.38
C ARG A 388 7.37 -31.11 11.19
N SER A 389 8.33 -30.95 12.11
CA SER A 389 9.43 -29.98 12.01
C SER A 389 10.63 -30.61 11.27
N CYS A 390 11.51 -29.76 10.70
CA CYS A 390 12.66 -30.14 9.88
C CYS A 390 13.75 -31.00 10.58
N ASN A 391 13.61 -31.41 11.85
CA ASN A 391 14.59 -32.33 12.50
C ASN A 391 14.05 -33.26 13.61
N ASP A 392 12.74 -33.34 13.86
CA ASP A 392 12.23 -34.20 14.93
C ASP A 392 11.80 -35.59 14.43
N ALA A 393 12.59 -36.61 14.77
CA ALA A 393 12.26 -38.02 14.54
C ALA A 393 11.15 -38.56 15.48
N LYS A 394 10.59 -37.76 16.40
CA LYS A 394 9.46 -38.15 17.25
C LYS A 394 8.56 -36.95 17.58
N PRO A 395 7.22 -37.14 17.64
CA PRO A 395 6.31 -36.09 18.07
C PRO A 395 6.54 -35.76 19.55
N ALA A 396 7.00 -34.55 19.84
CA ALA A 396 6.89 -33.99 21.17
C ALA A 396 5.41 -33.68 21.44
N ASN A 397 4.95 -33.98 22.66
CA ASN A 397 3.61 -33.70 23.21
C ASN A 397 3.29 -32.20 23.29
N ARG A 398 3.37 -31.47 22.18
CA ARG A 398 3.00 -30.06 22.08
C ARG A 398 1.59 -29.96 21.50
N PRO A 399 0.71 -29.10 22.05
CA PRO A 399 -0.58 -28.84 21.42
C PRO A 399 -0.36 -28.37 19.99
N ASN A 400 -1.06 -28.98 19.02
CA ASN A 400 -0.99 -28.60 17.62
C ASN A 400 -1.43 -27.13 17.47
N PRO A 401 -0.64 -26.26 16.80
CA PRO A 401 -1.08 -24.88 16.56
C PRO A 401 -2.37 -24.89 15.73
N LEU A 402 -3.27 -23.97 16.09
CA LEU A 402 -4.52 -23.75 15.36
C LEU A 402 -4.27 -22.85 14.14
N PHE A 403 -3.31 -21.94 14.26
CA PHE A 403 -2.81 -21.07 13.19
C PHE A 403 -1.28 -21.06 13.16
N VAL A 404 -0.71 -21.22 11.97
CA VAL A 404 0.70 -20.97 11.71
C VAL A 404 0.77 -19.71 10.85
N LEU A 405 1.22 -18.60 11.45
CA LEU A 405 1.48 -17.37 10.72
C LEU A 405 2.93 -17.41 10.23
N ILE A 406 3.09 -17.54 8.91
CA ILE A 406 4.40 -17.42 8.28
C ILE A 406 4.51 -15.97 7.80
N LEU A 407 5.34 -15.19 8.47
CA LEU A 407 5.63 -13.82 8.04
C LEU A 407 6.54 -13.91 6.82
N TYR A 408 5.93 -13.66 5.67
CA TYR A 408 6.58 -13.66 4.38
C TYR A 408 7.62 -12.55 4.32
N CYS A 409 8.89 -12.93 4.21
CA CYS A 409 9.98 -12.02 3.88
C CYS A 409 10.41 -12.30 2.44
N SER A 410 10.05 -11.42 1.51
CA SER A 410 10.47 -11.53 0.09
C SER A 410 11.97 -11.30 -0.13
N HIS A 411 12.72 -10.91 0.90
CA HIS A 411 14.11 -10.48 0.76
C HIS A 411 15.06 -11.16 1.76
N LYS A 412 16.07 -11.86 1.24
CA LYS A 412 17.36 -12.01 1.94
C LYS A 412 18.01 -10.62 1.98
N ILE A 413 17.77 -9.82 3.02
CA ILE A 413 18.56 -8.62 3.28
C ILE A 413 19.96 -9.07 3.74
N LYS A 414 20.82 -9.44 2.79
CA LYS A 414 22.28 -9.48 3.00
C LYS A 414 22.82 -8.07 2.80
N ARG A 415 22.57 -7.13 3.72
CA ARG A 415 23.38 -5.91 3.81
C ARG A 415 24.48 -6.11 4.85
N LYS A 416 25.71 -6.27 4.37
CA LYS A 416 26.94 -5.98 5.12
C LYS A 416 26.84 -4.53 5.61
N LEU A 417 26.48 -4.32 6.87
CA LEU A 417 26.75 -3.07 7.58
C LEU A 417 28.19 -3.11 8.06
N SER A 418 29.12 -2.85 7.15
CA SER A 418 30.52 -2.60 7.49
C SER A 418 30.94 -1.27 6.88
N ILE A 419 31.14 -0.29 7.78
CA ILE A 419 32.03 0.88 7.67
C ILE A 419 31.43 2.14 6.99
N ILE A 420 30.88 3.05 7.82
CA ILE A 420 31.24 4.49 7.85
C ILE A 420 31.20 4.93 9.33
N PRO A 421 32.35 5.10 10.03
CA PRO A 421 32.36 5.25 11.49
C PRO A 421 31.89 6.60 12.06
N ASN A 422 31.47 7.60 11.26
CA ASN A 422 31.30 8.98 11.75
C ASN A 422 30.02 9.69 11.29
N LEU A 423 28.86 9.07 11.44
CA LEU A 423 27.56 9.77 11.43
C LEU A 423 26.86 9.62 12.79
N LYS A 424 27.37 10.35 13.79
CA LYS A 424 26.62 10.63 15.03
C LYS A 424 25.54 11.68 14.72
N ALA A 425 24.37 11.24 14.25
CA ALA A 425 23.08 11.88 14.49
C ALA A 425 21.95 11.05 13.86
N GLY A 426 21.21 10.31 14.69
CA GLY A 426 19.74 10.25 14.62
C GLY A 426 19.00 9.77 13.38
N ILE A 427 19.60 9.12 12.38
CA ILE A 427 18.85 8.58 11.23
C ILE A 427 18.50 7.11 11.50
N ARG A 428 17.30 6.87 12.05
CA ARG A 428 16.68 5.53 12.06
C ARG A 428 16.02 5.30 10.70
N SER A 429 16.65 4.47 9.89
CA SER A 429 16.10 3.92 8.65
C SER A 429 14.76 3.23 8.92
N PHE A 430 13.68 3.73 8.33
CA PHE A 430 12.37 3.07 8.31
C PHE A 430 12.23 2.31 6.99
N ALA A 431 12.41 0.99 7.04
CA ALA A 431 11.93 0.12 5.99
C ALA A 431 10.41 0.00 6.17
N TYR A 432 9.64 0.58 5.25
CA TYR A 432 8.22 0.30 5.14
C TYR A 432 8.08 -1.02 4.38
N CYS A 433 7.76 -2.10 5.08
CA CYS A 433 7.04 -3.19 4.44
C CYS A 433 5.62 -2.67 4.17
N THR A 434 5.29 -2.65 2.88
CA THR A 434 3.94 -2.56 2.33
C THR A 434 2.99 -3.54 2.98
#